data_AF-A0A4R5DYR7-F1
#
_entry.id   AF-A0A4R5DYR7-F1
#
_cell.length_a   1.000
_cell.length_b   1.000
_cell.length_c   1.000
_cell.angle_alpha   90.00
_cell.angle_beta   90.00
_cell.angle_gamma   90.00
#
_symmetry.space_group_name_H-M   'P 1'
#
loop_
_entity.id
_entity.type
_entity.pdbx_description
1 polymer ?
#
loop_
_entity_poly.entity_id
_entity_poly.type
_entity_poly.pdbx_seq_one_letter_code
_entity_poly.pdbx_strand_id
1 'polypeptide(L)'
;MRIWDLVSKTDPKHTKPFKRSGGFSGTAIKPIYSVETMTKQFGPVGFGWGYTKPEYVTHSGPDNQLVVYCTIGVWYKDGDLKSEAFYGVGGDFVVVKQSSGLRADDEAYKKAFTDAMGNAFKHLGLSADVHMGQFDGSKYMDEPKPEPKVEPLLPERKAFIIETINSAKDVATVKKLNSDAQAECVAANDPTTFQDILKAAKERITQLQPPREEHLITGGGLVPTDISQF
;
A
#
# COMPACT_ATOMS: atom_id res chain seq x y z
N MET A 1 -7.20 31.11 9.39
CA MET A 1 -5.97 30.37 9.05
C MET A 1 -5.68 29.18 9.99
N ARG A 2 -6.06 29.19 11.28
CA ARG A 2 -5.74 28.10 12.25
C ARG A 2 -5.87 26.64 11.73
N ILE A 3 -7.02 26.22 11.21
CA ILE A 3 -7.20 24.85 10.69
C ILE A 3 -6.44 24.66 9.38
N TRP A 4 -6.57 25.63 8.46
CA TRP A 4 -5.93 25.61 7.14
C TRP A 4 -4.42 25.37 7.24
N ASP A 5 -3.73 26.10 8.12
CA ASP A 5 -2.27 26.01 8.27
C ASP A 5 -1.83 24.61 8.70
N LEU A 6 -2.66 23.88 9.46
CA LEU A 6 -2.37 22.54 9.96
C LEU A 6 -2.55 21.45 8.90
N VAL A 7 -3.45 21.64 7.93
CA VAL A 7 -3.81 20.60 6.94
C VAL A 7 -3.41 20.94 5.50
N SER A 8 -2.88 22.14 5.26
CA SER A 8 -2.52 22.65 3.93
C SER A 8 -1.33 21.97 3.28
N LYS A 9 -0.44 21.37 4.07
CA LYS A 9 0.80 20.74 3.59
C LYS A 9 0.62 19.25 3.38
N THR A 10 0.94 18.80 2.18
CA THR A 10 0.79 17.40 1.77
C THR A 10 2.14 16.70 1.82
N ASP A 11 2.18 15.55 2.48
CA ASP A 11 3.35 14.67 2.41
C ASP A 11 3.40 14.03 1.01
N PRO A 12 4.47 14.27 0.21
CA PRO A 12 4.58 13.79 -1.17
C PRO A 12 4.40 12.27 -1.31
N LYS A 13 4.71 11.47 -0.28
CA LYS A 13 4.51 10.00 -0.35
C LYS A 13 3.03 9.60 -0.43
N HIS A 14 2.13 10.51 -0.06
CA HIS A 14 0.69 10.34 -0.14
C HIS A 14 0.07 10.91 -1.42
N THR A 15 0.89 11.33 -2.38
CA THR A 15 0.43 11.76 -3.69
C THR A 15 0.83 10.77 -4.78
N LYS A 16 0.14 10.86 -5.93
CA LYS A 16 0.46 10.12 -7.15
C LYS A 16 0.19 11.01 -8.36
N PRO A 17 1.07 11.01 -9.38
CA PRO A 17 0.74 11.65 -10.64
C PRO A 17 -0.43 10.91 -11.31
N PHE A 18 -1.30 11.65 -11.99
CA PHE A 18 -2.36 11.08 -12.81
C PHE A 18 -2.44 11.78 -14.16
N LYS A 19 -3.00 11.07 -15.14
CA LYS A 19 -3.32 11.59 -16.47
C LYS A 19 -4.73 11.13 -16.84
N ARG A 20 -5.60 12.06 -17.18
CA ARG A 20 -6.96 11.82 -17.67
C ARG A 20 -6.99 11.93 -19.20
N SER A 21 -8.08 11.46 -19.80
CA SER A 21 -8.39 11.69 -21.21
C SER A 21 -8.43 13.20 -21.50
N GLY A 22 -8.03 13.59 -22.71
CA GLY A 22 -7.95 15.01 -23.10
C GLY A 22 -6.68 15.75 -22.67
N GLY A 23 -5.67 15.03 -22.15
CA GLY A 23 -4.35 15.61 -21.84
C GLY A 23 -4.24 16.30 -20.48
N PHE A 24 -5.33 16.33 -19.69
CA PHE A 24 -5.28 16.82 -18.33
C PHE A 24 -4.47 15.88 -17.44
N SER A 25 -3.41 16.40 -16.84
CA SER A 25 -2.58 15.70 -15.86
C SER A 25 -2.44 16.53 -14.60
N GLY A 26 -2.16 15.87 -13.49
CA GLY A 26 -1.88 16.56 -12.23
C GLY A 26 -1.47 15.59 -11.14
N THR A 27 -1.56 16.07 -9.90
CA THR A 27 -1.21 15.29 -8.71
C THR A 27 -2.47 14.93 -7.94
N ALA A 28 -2.70 13.63 -7.73
CA ALA A 28 -3.80 13.09 -6.95
C ALA A 28 -3.35 12.76 -5.54
N ILE A 29 -4.18 13.07 -4.56
CA ILE A 29 -3.96 12.72 -3.15
C ILE A 29 -4.57 11.34 -2.89
N LYS A 30 -3.88 10.47 -2.15
CA LYS A 30 -4.45 9.18 -1.71
C LYS A 30 -5.64 9.46 -0.79
N PRO A 31 -6.85 8.95 -1.10
CA PRO A 31 -8.05 9.24 -0.31
C PRO A 31 -7.94 8.97 1.19
N ILE A 32 -7.28 7.86 1.55
CA ILE A 32 -7.10 7.47 2.96
C ILE A 32 -6.23 8.47 3.74
N TYR A 33 -5.31 9.17 3.07
CA TYR A 33 -4.50 10.21 3.71
C TYR A 33 -5.34 11.42 4.12
N SER A 34 -6.34 11.79 3.31
CA SER A 34 -7.27 12.85 3.66
C SER A 34 -8.09 12.46 4.90
N VAL A 35 -8.59 11.22 4.96
CA VAL A 35 -9.32 10.69 6.12
C VAL A 35 -8.43 10.62 7.36
N GLU A 36 -7.19 10.18 7.22
CA GLU A 36 -6.20 10.15 8.30
C GLU A 36 -5.92 11.57 8.83
N THR A 37 -5.74 12.55 7.93
CA THR A 37 -5.48 13.95 8.29
C THR A 37 -6.66 14.57 9.03
N MET A 38 -7.89 14.35 8.55
CA MET A 38 -9.10 14.75 9.25
C MET A 38 -9.20 14.09 10.63
N THR A 39 -8.85 12.81 10.73
CA THR A 39 -8.89 12.06 11.98
C THR A 39 -7.84 12.54 12.98
N LYS A 40 -6.64 12.90 12.52
CA LYS A 40 -5.60 13.52 13.36
C LYS A 40 -6.02 14.89 13.86
N GLN A 41 -6.65 15.68 13.00
CA GLN A 41 -7.01 17.06 13.32
C GLN A 41 -8.22 17.17 14.25
N PHE A 42 -9.24 16.33 14.04
CA PHE A 42 -10.52 16.45 14.71
C PHE A 42 -10.87 15.26 15.61
N GLY A 43 -10.18 14.13 15.47
CA GLY A 43 -10.49 12.87 16.16
C GLY A 43 -11.29 11.89 15.28
N PRO A 44 -11.76 10.77 15.83
CA PRO A 44 -12.46 9.75 15.04
C PRO A 44 -13.70 10.27 14.32
N VAL A 45 -13.94 9.73 13.12
CA VAL A 45 -15.18 10.00 12.36
C VAL A 45 -16.41 9.61 13.19
N GLY A 46 -17.46 10.43 13.14
CA GLY A 46 -18.64 10.33 13.98
C GLY A 46 -18.53 11.06 15.32
N PHE A 47 -17.32 11.39 15.79
CA PHE A 47 -17.11 12.07 17.07
C PHE A 47 -16.68 13.52 16.89
N GLY A 48 -15.53 13.70 16.26
CA GLY A 48 -14.92 15.01 16.04
C GLY A 48 -15.18 15.60 14.66
N TRP A 49 -15.44 14.74 13.68
CA TRP A 49 -15.89 15.13 12.36
C TRP A 49 -16.74 14.02 11.76
N GLY A 50 -17.46 14.30 10.69
CA GLY A 50 -18.26 13.31 10.01
C GLY A 50 -18.85 13.84 8.73
N TYR A 51 -19.67 13.00 8.09
CA TYR A 51 -20.36 13.36 6.86
C TYR A 51 -21.77 12.80 6.82
N THR A 52 -22.62 13.38 5.98
CA THR A 52 -23.99 12.92 5.74
C THR A 52 -23.97 11.65 4.90
N LYS A 53 -25.10 10.93 4.89
CA LYS A 53 -25.30 9.84 3.93
C LYS A 53 -25.08 10.37 2.50
N PRO A 54 -24.33 9.68 1.64
CA PRO A 54 -24.11 10.11 0.28
C PRO A 54 -25.40 10.07 -0.54
N GLU A 55 -25.62 11.12 -1.32
CA GLU A 55 -26.72 11.23 -2.27
C GLU A 55 -26.17 11.08 -3.69
N TYR A 56 -26.66 10.07 -4.41
CA TYR A 56 -26.20 9.76 -5.76
C TYR A 56 -27.25 10.15 -6.79
N VAL A 57 -26.79 10.74 -7.90
CA VAL A 57 -27.60 11.01 -9.07
C VAL A 57 -26.87 10.48 -10.30
N THR A 58 -27.57 9.74 -11.14
CA THR A 58 -27.05 9.25 -12.42
C THR A 58 -27.65 9.98 -13.60
N HIS A 59 -26.81 10.35 -14.56
CA HIS A 59 -27.23 10.99 -15.81
C HIS A 59 -26.68 10.24 -17.01
N SER A 60 -27.54 10.06 -18.02
CA SER A 60 -27.11 9.60 -19.33
C SER A 60 -26.23 10.66 -19.99
N GLY A 61 -25.03 10.27 -20.38
CA GLY A 61 -24.11 11.07 -21.18
C GLY A 61 -24.22 10.73 -22.68
N PRO A 62 -23.50 11.47 -23.54
CA PRO A 62 -23.40 11.17 -24.96
C PRO A 62 -22.89 9.74 -25.21
N ASP A 63 -23.29 9.16 -26.35
CA ASP A 63 -22.88 7.83 -26.78
C ASP A 63 -23.23 6.69 -25.80
N ASN A 64 -24.40 6.74 -25.17
CA ASN A 64 -24.86 5.75 -24.18
C ASN A 64 -23.93 5.60 -22.96
N GLN A 65 -23.12 6.61 -22.66
CA GLN A 65 -22.35 6.67 -21.43
C GLN A 65 -23.26 6.99 -20.25
N LEU A 66 -22.83 6.63 -19.04
CA LEU A 66 -23.56 6.88 -17.81
C LEU A 66 -22.60 7.49 -16.80
N VAL A 67 -22.96 8.65 -16.26
CA VAL A 67 -22.18 9.37 -15.25
C VAL A 67 -22.93 9.31 -13.92
N VAL A 68 -22.21 9.11 -12.82
CA VAL A 68 -22.73 9.26 -11.47
C VAL A 68 -22.10 10.49 -10.83
N TYR A 69 -22.93 11.27 -10.14
CA TYR A 69 -22.50 12.31 -9.20
C TYR A 69 -22.90 11.91 -7.79
N CYS A 70 -22.03 12.21 -6.83
CA CYS A 70 -22.24 11.99 -5.41
C CYS A 70 -22.11 13.32 -4.68
N THR A 71 -23.10 13.68 -3.86
CA THR A 71 -23.05 14.83 -2.96
C THR A 71 -22.99 14.35 -1.51
N ILE A 72 -22.12 14.96 -0.72
CA ILE A 72 -22.05 14.75 0.73
C ILE A 72 -21.95 16.10 1.43
N GLY A 73 -22.49 16.19 2.65
CA GLY A 73 -22.18 17.26 3.60
C GLY A 73 -21.14 16.77 4.61
N VAL A 74 -20.10 17.53 4.89
CA VAL A 74 -19.08 17.28 5.92
C VAL A 74 -19.26 18.28 7.06
N TRP A 75 -19.08 17.82 8.29
CA TRP A 75 -19.06 18.66 9.49
C TRP A 75 -17.86 18.31 10.36
N TYR A 76 -17.43 19.24 11.21
CA TYR A 76 -16.39 19.01 12.22
C TYR A 76 -16.73 19.73 13.53
N LYS A 77 -16.03 19.39 14.60
CA LYS A 77 -16.07 20.07 15.89
C LYS A 77 -14.79 20.87 16.11
N ASP A 78 -14.95 22.00 16.75
CA ASP A 78 -13.87 22.86 17.20
C ASP A 78 -14.11 23.24 18.65
N GLY A 79 -13.46 22.50 19.56
CA GLY A 79 -13.87 22.45 20.96
C GLY A 79 -15.29 21.88 21.07
N ASP A 80 -16.18 22.60 21.76
CA ASP A 80 -17.57 22.18 21.97
C ASP A 80 -18.51 22.58 20.82
N LEU A 81 -18.04 23.40 19.88
CA LEU A 81 -18.86 23.87 18.77
C LEU A 81 -18.81 22.88 17.61
N LYS A 82 -19.99 22.49 17.10
CA LYS A 82 -20.12 21.72 15.87
C LYS A 82 -20.38 22.69 14.71
N SER A 83 -19.66 22.50 13.60
CA SER A 83 -19.89 23.27 12.37
C SER A 83 -21.22 22.89 11.72
N GLU A 84 -21.77 23.80 10.93
CA GLU A 84 -22.72 23.43 9.88
C GLU A 84 -22.07 22.48 8.87
N ALA A 85 -22.91 21.75 8.13
CA ALA A 85 -22.43 20.92 7.04
C ALA A 85 -22.05 21.79 5.84
N PHE A 86 -20.87 21.55 5.27
CA PHE A 86 -20.45 22.09 3.97
C PHE A 86 -20.31 20.95 2.97
N TYR A 87 -20.52 21.25 1.69
CA TYR A 87 -20.75 20.20 0.71
C TYR A 87 -19.54 19.95 -0.18
N GLY A 88 -19.40 18.70 -0.58
CA GLY A 88 -18.54 18.27 -1.68
C GLY A 88 -19.36 17.48 -2.69
N VAL A 89 -19.07 17.70 -3.97
CA VAL A 89 -19.64 16.95 -5.09
C VAL A 89 -18.50 16.23 -5.79
N GLY A 90 -18.65 14.94 -6.04
CA GLY A 90 -17.72 14.14 -6.81
C GLY A 90 -18.42 13.39 -7.92
N GLY A 91 -17.67 12.88 -8.90
CA GLY A 91 -18.28 12.16 -10.01
C GLY A 91 -17.35 11.19 -10.72
N ASP A 92 -17.96 10.21 -11.40
CA ASP A 92 -17.26 9.24 -12.25
C ASP A 92 -18.19 8.68 -13.34
N PHE A 93 -17.62 8.02 -14.33
CA PHE A 93 -18.36 7.29 -15.36
C PHE A 93 -18.68 5.87 -14.88
N VAL A 94 -19.96 5.57 -14.72
CA VAL A 94 -20.47 4.20 -14.50
C VAL A 94 -20.35 3.39 -15.79
N VAL A 95 -20.58 4.03 -16.94
CA VAL A 95 -20.36 3.46 -18.27
C VAL A 95 -19.57 4.45 -19.09
N VAL A 96 -18.41 4.02 -19.59
CA VAL A 96 -17.51 4.82 -20.43
C VAL A 96 -17.41 4.22 -21.82
N LYS A 97 -17.35 5.07 -22.84
CA LYS A 97 -17.09 4.64 -24.23
C LYS A 97 -15.60 4.52 -24.46
N GLN A 98 -15.18 3.33 -24.90
CA GLN A 98 -13.82 3.02 -25.33
C GLN A 98 -13.85 2.61 -26.80
N SER A 99 -12.66 2.50 -27.42
CA SER A 99 -12.54 2.02 -28.81
C SER A 99 -13.09 0.61 -29.00
N SER A 100 -13.07 -0.22 -27.96
CA SER A 100 -13.62 -1.58 -27.93
C SER A 100 -15.12 -1.65 -27.63
N GLY A 101 -15.79 -0.52 -27.41
CA GLY A 101 -17.20 -0.44 -27.06
C GLY A 101 -17.44 0.17 -25.67
N LEU A 102 -18.65 -0.06 -25.14
CA LEU A 102 -19.03 0.42 -23.81
C LEU A 102 -18.47 -0.48 -22.72
N ARG A 103 -17.89 0.12 -21.69
CA ARG A 103 -17.39 -0.58 -20.50
C ARG A 103 -18.07 -0.03 -19.26
N ALA A 104 -18.63 -0.92 -18.45
CA ALA A 104 -19.12 -0.59 -17.12
C ALA A 104 -17.98 -0.60 -16.09
N ASP A 105 -18.07 0.28 -15.09
CA ASP A 105 -17.15 0.38 -13.95
C ASP A 105 -17.93 0.19 -12.64
N ASP A 106 -17.73 -0.95 -11.97
CA ASP A 106 -18.36 -1.29 -10.70
C ASP A 106 -17.82 -0.48 -9.51
N GLU A 107 -16.72 0.23 -9.70
CA GLU A 107 -16.13 1.12 -8.69
C GLU A 107 -16.58 2.58 -8.82
N ALA A 108 -17.34 2.93 -9.87
CA ALA A 108 -17.68 4.33 -10.18
C ALA A 108 -18.37 5.08 -9.01
N TYR A 109 -19.30 4.44 -8.32
CA TYR A 109 -19.98 5.05 -7.17
C TYR A 109 -19.03 5.27 -5.98
N LYS A 110 -18.12 4.32 -5.73
CA LYS A 110 -17.12 4.41 -4.65
C LYS A 110 -16.11 5.53 -4.95
N LYS A 111 -15.70 5.66 -6.22
CA LYS A 111 -14.84 6.74 -6.70
C LYS A 111 -15.54 8.10 -6.59
N ALA A 112 -16.79 8.21 -7.01
CA ALA A 112 -17.57 9.44 -6.89
C ALA A 112 -17.75 9.88 -5.43
N PHE A 113 -18.02 8.96 -4.50
CA PHE A 113 -18.08 9.26 -3.07
C PHE A 113 -16.73 9.74 -2.51
N THR A 114 -15.65 9.10 -2.93
CA THR A 114 -14.30 9.47 -2.53
C THR A 114 -13.91 10.86 -3.06
N ASP A 115 -14.25 11.16 -4.31
CA ASP A 115 -14.05 12.48 -4.92
C ASP A 115 -14.88 13.55 -4.22
N ALA A 116 -16.12 13.24 -3.83
CA ALA A 116 -16.97 14.15 -3.06
C ALA A 116 -16.36 14.50 -1.69
N MET A 117 -15.83 13.52 -0.97
CA MET A 117 -15.07 13.77 0.27
C MET A 117 -13.86 14.66 0.03
N GLY A 118 -13.05 14.35 -0.97
CA GLY A 118 -11.90 15.16 -1.34
C GLY A 118 -12.29 16.61 -1.63
N ASN A 119 -13.36 16.82 -2.42
CA ASN A 119 -13.85 18.16 -2.75
C ASN A 119 -14.39 18.92 -1.54
N ALA A 120 -15.07 18.24 -0.61
CA ALA A 120 -15.49 18.86 0.64
C ALA A 120 -14.26 19.30 1.47
N PHE A 121 -13.28 18.41 1.68
CA PHE A 121 -12.14 18.71 2.56
C PHE A 121 -11.26 19.87 2.07
N LYS A 122 -11.26 20.17 0.77
CA LYS A 122 -10.57 21.36 0.22
C LYS A 122 -11.06 22.66 0.85
N HIS A 123 -12.32 22.74 1.26
CA HIS A 123 -12.86 23.92 1.95
C HIS A 123 -12.23 24.15 3.34
N LEU A 124 -11.66 23.11 3.96
CA LEU A 124 -10.87 23.22 5.19
C LEU A 124 -9.40 23.54 4.94
N GLY A 125 -8.98 23.58 3.67
CA GLY A 125 -7.59 23.74 3.27
C GLY A 125 -6.80 22.45 3.17
N LEU A 126 -7.45 21.28 3.26
CA LEU A 126 -6.75 20.00 3.22
C LEU A 126 -5.99 19.86 1.89
N SER A 127 -4.68 19.63 1.97
CA SER A 127 -3.78 19.51 0.82
C SER A 127 -3.85 20.70 -0.16
N ALA A 128 -4.05 21.91 0.36
CA ALA A 128 -4.16 23.11 -0.46
C ALA A 128 -2.91 23.35 -1.33
N ASP A 129 -1.71 22.94 -0.90
CA ASP A 129 -0.49 23.04 -1.70
C ASP A 129 -0.55 22.27 -3.03
N VAL A 130 -1.17 21.08 -3.05
CA VAL A 130 -1.43 20.32 -4.28
C VAL A 130 -2.40 21.10 -5.18
N HIS A 131 -3.49 21.63 -4.61
CA HIS A 131 -4.51 22.35 -5.36
C HIS A 131 -4.05 23.75 -5.85
N MET A 132 -3.04 24.33 -5.20
CA MET A 132 -2.37 25.57 -5.60
C MET A 132 -1.22 25.33 -6.60
N GLY A 133 -1.07 24.10 -7.10
CA GLY A 133 -0.07 23.77 -8.13
C GLY A 133 1.37 23.69 -7.62
N GLN A 134 1.59 23.62 -6.31
CA GLN A 134 2.96 23.45 -5.76
C GLN A 134 3.56 22.10 -6.17
N PHE A 135 2.73 21.14 -6.56
CA PHE A 135 3.10 19.79 -7.02
C PHE A 135 3.16 19.62 -8.54
N ASP A 136 2.99 20.68 -9.33
CA ASP A 136 2.93 20.60 -10.80
C ASP A 136 4.32 20.58 -11.46
N GLY A 137 5.40 20.79 -10.69
CA GLY A 137 6.80 20.78 -11.15
C GLY A 137 7.63 19.60 -10.62
N SER A 138 8.80 19.36 -11.22
CA SER A 138 9.68 18.21 -10.90
C SER A 138 10.23 18.18 -9.47
N LYS A 139 10.27 19.33 -8.79
CA LYS A 139 10.86 19.47 -7.43
C LYS A 139 10.32 18.49 -6.38
N TYR A 140 9.06 18.07 -6.47
CA TYR A 140 8.46 17.10 -5.54
C TYR A 140 8.35 15.67 -6.11
N MET A 141 8.65 15.50 -7.40
CA MET A 141 8.67 14.19 -8.08
C MET A 141 10.06 13.57 -8.08
N ASP A 142 11.10 14.38 -7.83
CA ASP A 142 12.50 13.99 -7.75
C ASP A 142 12.96 13.62 -6.33
N GLU A 143 12.13 13.84 -5.29
CA GLU A 143 12.39 13.25 -3.99
C GLU A 143 12.14 11.75 -4.09
N PRO A 144 13.16 10.89 -3.83
CA PRO A 144 12.94 9.46 -3.83
C PRO A 144 11.83 9.17 -2.84
N LYS A 145 10.72 8.58 -3.33
CA LYS A 145 9.66 8.06 -2.48
C LYS A 145 10.37 7.30 -1.36
N PRO A 146 10.14 7.62 -0.07
CA PRO A 146 10.71 6.82 0.98
C PRO A 146 10.29 5.38 0.68
N GLU A 147 11.28 4.52 0.44
CA GLU A 147 11.02 3.10 0.30
C GLU A 147 10.14 2.71 1.49
N PRO A 148 9.09 1.89 1.28
CA PRO A 148 8.31 1.40 2.40
C PRO A 148 9.32 0.93 3.44
N LYS A 149 9.24 1.45 4.68
CA LYS A 149 10.14 1.01 5.74
C LYS A 149 9.92 -0.48 5.87
N VAL A 150 10.83 -1.25 5.29
CA VAL A 150 10.77 -2.69 5.35
C VAL A 150 11.30 -3.01 6.73
N GLU A 151 10.40 -3.26 7.66
CA GLU A 151 10.78 -3.61 9.01
C GLU A 151 11.42 -5.00 8.97
N PRO A 152 12.60 -5.18 9.58
CA PRO A 152 13.23 -6.49 9.71
C PRO A 152 12.24 -7.48 10.33
N LEU A 153 12.43 -8.77 10.05
CA LEU A 153 11.64 -9.81 10.68
C LEU A 153 11.69 -9.65 12.20
N LEU A 154 10.53 -9.59 12.83
CA LEU A 154 10.44 -9.47 14.27
C LEU A 154 11.24 -10.60 14.94
N PRO A 155 11.98 -10.33 16.04
CA PRO A 155 12.81 -11.35 16.70
C PRO A 155 12.06 -12.63 17.04
N GLU A 156 10.79 -12.53 17.43
CA GLU A 156 9.90 -13.68 17.68
C GLU A 156 9.63 -14.51 16.44
N ARG A 157 9.49 -13.88 15.26
CA ARG A 157 9.25 -14.58 13.99
C ARG A 157 10.50 -15.32 13.56
N LYS A 158 11.67 -14.69 13.67
CA LYS A 158 12.97 -15.33 13.45
C LYS A 158 13.16 -16.54 14.36
N ALA A 159 12.90 -16.39 15.66
CA ALA A 159 13.03 -17.46 16.64
C ALA A 159 12.11 -18.65 16.30
N PHE A 160 10.85 -18.37 15.96
CA PHE A 160 9.89 -19.40 15.56
C PHE A 160 10.34 -20.18 14.32
N ILE A 161 10.86 -19.50 13.29
CA ILE A 161 11.36 -20.15 12.08
C ILE A 161 12.52 -21.09 12.41
N ILE A 162 13.50 -20.62 13.20
CA ILE A 162 14.66 -21.42 13.62
C ILE A 162 14.22 -22.64 14.44
N GLU A 163 13.29 -22.47 15.38
CA GLU A 163 12.75 -23.57 16.18
C GLU A 163 12.01 -24.60 15.32
N THR A 164 11.23 -24.14 14.35
CA THR A 164 10.52 -25.01 13.40
C THR A 164 11.49 -25.80 12.54
N ILE A 165 12.57 -25.16 12.05
CA ILE A 165 13.64 -25.82 11.32
C ILE A 165 14.31 -26.89 12.19
N ASN A 166 14.69 -26.56 13.42
CA ASN A 166 15.35 -27.49 14.35
C ASN A 166 14.46 -28.70 14.70
N SER A 167 13.15 -28.52 14.69
CA SER A 167 12.16 -29.57 14.98
C SER A 167 11.83 -30.46 13.77
N ALA A 168 12.22 -30.08 12.55
CA ALA A 168 11.94 -30.84 11.34
C ALA A 168 12.64 -32.21 11.37
N LYS A 169 11.95 -33.26 10.89
CA LYS A 169 12.40 -34.66 10.99
C LYS A 169 13.09 -35.20 9.74
N ASP A 170 13.05 -34.45 8.65
CA ASP A 170 13.58 -34.86 7.35
C ASP A 170 14.14 -33.65 6.58
N VAL A 171 15.07 -33.94 5.67
CA VAL A 171 15.79 -32.92 4.90
C VAL A 171 14.87 -32.15 3.95
N ALA A 172 13.81 -32.78 3.42
CA ALA A 172 12.90 -32.12 2.49
C ALA A 172 12.09 -31.01 3.19
N THR A 173 11.63 -31.28 4.42
CA THR A 173 10.96 -30.29 5.27
C THR A 173 11.88 -29.13 5.62
N VAL A 174 13.16 -29.39 5.97
CA VAL A 174 14.13 -28.31 6.27
C VAL A 174 14.37 -27.43 5.04
N LYS A 175 14.53 -28.02 3.85
CA LYS A 175 14.73 -27.27 2.60
C LYS A 175 13.53 -26.39 2.27
N LYS A 176 12.31 -26.91 2.46
CA LYS A 176 11.08 -26.16 2.24
C LYS A 176 11.00 -24.96 3.20
N LEU A 177 11.19 -25.19 4.50
CA LEU A 177 11.17 -24.12 5.52
C LEU A 177 12.22 -23.04 5.26
N ASN A 178 13.42 -23.42 4.80
CA ASN A 178 14.46 -22.46 4.42
C ASN A 178 14.06 -21.63 3.19
N SER A 179 13.42 -22.24 2.19
CA SER A 179 12.93 -21.53 0.99
C SER A 179 11.78 -20.58 1.32
N ASP A 180 10.85 -21.01 2.18
CA ASP A 180 9.74 -20.17 2.66
C ASP A 180 10.28 -18.97 3.45
N ALA A 181 11.27 -19.21 4.33
CA ALA A 181 11.94 -18.16 5.08
C ALA A 181 12.74 -17.20 4.20
N GLN A 182 13.35 -17.68 3.11
CA GLN A 182 14.03 -16.83 2.12
C GLN A 182 13.04 -15.87 1.46
N ALA A 183 11.87 -16.36 1.05
CA ALA A 183 10.84 -15.52 0.46
C ALA A 183 10.34 -14.44 1.45
N GLU A 184 10.17 -14.81 2.72
CA GLU A 184 9.77 -13.88 3.78
C GLU A 184 10.85 -12.82 4.06
N CYS A 185 12.13 -13.21 4.14
CA CYS A 185 13.25 -12.29 4.34
C CYS A 185 13.49 -11.36 3.14
N VAL A 186 13.29 -11.86 1.90
CA VAL A 186 13.38 -11.05 0.68
C VAL A 186 12.26 -10.03 0.63
N ALA A 187 11.03 -10.41 0.99
CA ALA A 187 9.92 -9.48 1.13
C ALA A 187 10.18 -8.44 2.25
N ALA A 188 10.92 -8.82 3.29
CA ALA A 188 11.32 -7.98 4.42
C ALA A 188 12.63 -7.20 4.19
N ASN A 189 13.30 -7.33 3.03
CA ASN A 189 14.64 -6.79 2.77
C ASN A 189 15.64 -7.02 3.92
N ASP A 190 15.57 -8.21 4.53
CA ASP A 190 16.32 -8.58 5.74
C ASP A 190 17.31 -9.74 5.44
N PRO A 191 18.42 -9.46 4.73
CA PRO A 191 19.39 -10.48 4.38
C PRO A 191 20.12 -11.05 5.62
N THR A 192 20.23 -10.27 6.69
CA THR A 192 20.90 -10.69 7.93
C THR A 192 20.11 -11.79 8.63
N THR A 193 18.80 -11.62 8.79
CA THR A 193 17.96 -12.67 9.38
C THR A 193 17.95 -13.93 8.51
N PHE A 194 17.98 -13.79 7.18
CA PHE A 194 18.08 -14.95 6.30
C PHE A 194 19.38 -15.74 6.51
N GLN A 195 20.52 -15.07 6.72
CA GLN A 195 21.79 -15.77 6.98
C GLN A 195 21.74 -16.61 8.27
N ASP A 196 21.11 -16.10 9.32
CA ASP A 196 20.97 -16.84 10.57
C ASP A 196 20.05 -18.07 10.43
N ILE A 197 18.95 -17.92 9.68
CA ILE A 197 18.04 -19.03 9.36
C ILE A 197 18.74 -20.07 8.48
N LEU A 198 19.49 -19.62 7.47
CA LEU A 198 20.26 -20.48 6.57
C LEU A 198 21.31 -21.30 7.33
N LYS A 199 21.96 -20.69 8.33
CA LYS A 199 22.91 -21.40 9.20
C LYS A 199 22.21 -22.52 9.97
N ALA A 200 21.08 -22.23 10.62
CA ALA A 200 20.31 -23.24 11.35
C ALA A 200 19.82 -24.38 10.42
N ALA A 201 19.37 -24.05 9.20
CA ALA A 201 18.96 -25.04 8.21
C ALA A 201 20.11 -25.96 7.81
N LYS A 202 21.31 -25.41 7.56
CA LYS A 202 22.51 -26.19 7.22
C LYS A 202 22.89 -27.15 8.35
N GLU A 203 22.94 -26.66 9.58
CA GLU A 203 23.25 -27.47 10.77
C GLU A 203 22.24 -28.62 10.94
N ARG A 204 20.94 -28.34 10.76
CA ARG A 204 19.91 -29.36 10.87
C ARG A 204 20.00 -30.42 9.77
N ILE A 205 20.28 -30.02 8.53
CA ILE A 205 20.48 -30.97 7.43
C ILE A 205 21.64 -31.93 7.74
N THR A 206 22.75 -31.43 8.28
CA THR A 206 23.88 -32.27 8.68
C THR A 206 23.49 -33.28 9.77
N GLN A 207 22.66 -32.89 10.74
CA GLN A 207 22.18 -33.79 11.79
C GLN A 207 21.22 -34.88 11.29
N LEU A 208 20.45 -34.59 10.23
CA LEU A 208 19.47 -35.52 9.66
C LEU A 208 20.08 -36.46 8.62
N GLN A 209 21.29 -36.19 8.16
CA GLN A 209 22.03 -37.09 7.28
C GLN A 209 22.75 -38.15 8.12
N PRO A 210 22.77 -39.43 7.69
CA PRO A 210 23.58 -40.44 8.36
C PRO A 210 25.06 -40.03 8.32
N PRO A 211 25.89 -40.46 9.30
CA PRO A 211 27.33 -40.27 9.23
C PRO A 211 27.81 -40.76 7.87
N ARG A 212 28.62 -39.96 7.17
CA ARG A 212 29.34 -40.48 6.01
C ARG A 212 30.13 -41.69 6.49
N GLU A 213 29.78 -42.87 6.00
CA GLU A 213 30.71 -43.99 6.06
C GLU A 213 31.97 -43.52 5.34
N GLU A 214 33.07 -43.38 6.08
CA GLU A 214 34.39 -43.30 5.48
C GLU A 214 34.60 -44.61 4.73
N HIS A 215 34.19 -44.64 3.46
CA HIS A 215 34.72 -45.61 2.53
C HIS A 215 36.21 -45.31 2.44
N LEU A 216 37.00 -46.14 3.13
CA LEU A 216 38.40 -46.41 2.81
C LEU A 216 38.45 -46.83 1.34
N ILE A 217 38.50 -45.86 0.42
CA ILE A 217 38.83 -46.10 -0.97
C ILE A 217 40.36 -46.11 -1.06
N THR A 218 40.90 -47.32 -0.96
CA THR A 218 42.13 -47.68 -1.63
C THR A 218 42.01 -47.31 -3.12
N GLY A 219 42.79 -46.34 -3.56
CA GLY A 219 43.27 -46.14 -4.93
C GLY A 219 42.26 -46.17 -6.09
N GLY A 220 42.04 -45.01 -6.70
CA GLY A 220 41.46 -44.92 -8.05
C GLY A 220 40.78 -43.59 -8.29
N GLY A 221 41.41 -42.71 -9.08
CA GLY A 221 40.90 -41.37 -9.36
C GLY A 221 39.64 -41.37 -10.23
N LEU A 222 38.83 -40.32 -10.10
CA LEU A 222 38.39 -39.42 -11.19
C LEU A 222 37.30 -38.43 -10.70
N VAL A 223 37.54 -37.16 -11.08
CA VAL A 223 36.63 -36.03 -11.38
C VAL A 223 35.67 -35.52 -10.27
N PRO A 224 35.77 -34.22 -9.90
CA PRO A 224 34.78 -33.57 -9.04
C PRO A 224 33.49 -33.30 -9.83
N THR A 225 32.37 -33.82 -9.34
CA THR A 225 31.05 -33.34 -9.76
C THR A 225 30.76 -32.04 -9.03
N ASP A 226 30.66 -30.96 -9.81
CA ASP A 226 30.34 -29.62 -9.36
C ASP A 226 28.95 -29.59 -8.71
N ILE A 227 28.90 -29.20 -7.42
CA ILE A 227 27.65 -28.95 -6.69
C ILE A 227 27.47 -27.44 -6.62
N SER A 228 27.21 -26.85 -7.79
CA SER A 228 26.88 -25.43 -7.95
C SER A 228 25.38 -25.28 -8.19
N GLN A 229 24.55 -25.66 -7.23
CA GLN A 229 23.15 -25.21 -7.16
C GLN A 229 22.75 -24.94 -5.71
N PHE A 230 23.08 -23.72 -5.28
CA PHE A 230 22.33 -22.94 -4.29
C PHE A 230 21.68 -21.78 -5.03
#